data_AF-A0A7L7SK15-F1
#
_entry.id   AF-A0A7L7SK15-F1
#
_cell.length_a   1.000
_cell.length_b   1.000
_cell.length_c   1.000
_cell.angle_alpha   90.00
_cell.angle_beta   90.00
_cell.angle_gamma   90.00
#
_symmetry.space_group_name_H-M   'P 1'
#
loop_
_entity.id
_entity.type
_entity.pdbx_description
1 polymer ?
#
loop_
_entity_poly.entity_id
_entity_poly.type
_entity_poly.pdbx_seq_one_letter_code
_entity_poly.pdbx_strand_id
1 'polypeptide(L)' 'MSRRGTAEEKTAKSDPIYRNRLVNMLVNRILKHGKKSLAYQIIYRAMKKIQQKTETNPLSV' A
#
# COMPACT_ATOMS: atom_id res chain seq x y z
N MET A 1 -5.77 -8.54 -22.46
CA MET A 1 -4.42 -9.11 -22.70
C MET A 1 -4.18 -9.02 -24.19
N SER A 2 -3.17 -8.26 -24.63
CA SER A 2 -3.06 -7.91 -26.04
C SER A 2 -1.69 -8.16 -26.62
N ARG A 3 -1.67 -8.52 -27.91
CA ARG A 3 -0.46 -8.64 -28.74
C ARG A 3 -0.06 -7.32 -29.44
N ARG A 4 -0.94 -6.31 -29.52
CA ARG A 4 -0.64 -5.01 -30.17
C ARG A 4 -1.25 -3.76 -29.51
N GLY A 5 -2.18 -3.91 -28.57
CA GLY A 5 -2.86 -2.78 -27.89
C GLY A 5 -2.33 -2.53 -26.48
N THR A 6 -2.10 -1.27 -26.14
CA THR A 6 -1.81 -0.83 -24.77
C THR A 6 -3.06 -0.99 -23.89
N ALA A 7 -2.89 -1.61 -22.73
CA ALA A 7 -3.96 -1.68 -21.74
C ALA A 7 -4.05 -0.33 -21.00
N GLU A 8 -5.28 0.11 -20.71
CA GLU A 8 -5.47 1.30 -19.88
C GLU A 8 -4.89 1.10 -18.49
N GLU A 9 -4.21 2.14 -18.01
CA GLU A 9 -3.65 2.13 -16.66
C GLU A 9 -4.78 2.34 -15.64
N LYS A 10 -4.93 1.37 -14.74
CA LYS A 10 -5.94 1.47 -13.69
C LYS A 10 -5.48 2.43 -12.61
N THR A 11 -6.26 3.47 -12.36
CA THR A 11 -6.04 4.37 -11.22
C THR A 11 -6.21 3.61 -9.90
N ALA A 12 -5.13 3.49 -9.14
CA ALA A 12 -5.19 2.90 -7.81
C ALA A 12 -5.94 3.83 -6.85
N LYS A 13 -6.89 3.28 -6.08
CA LYS A 13 -7.56 4.00 -5.00
C LYS A 13 -6.55 4.45 -3.94
N SER A 14 -6.87 5.50 -3.20
CA SER A 14 -6.09 5.87 -2.02
C SER A 14 -6.33 4.92 -0.85
N ASP A 15 -5.35 4.84 0.04
CA ASP A 15 -5.45 4.13 1.31
C ASP A 15 -6.54 4.72 2.21
N PRO A 16 -7.35 3.92 2.93
CA PRO A 16 -8.43 4.44 3.76
C PRO A 16 -7.94 5.25 4.97
N ILE A 17 -6.75 5.00 5.51
CA ILE A 17 -6.25 5.67 6.72
C ILE A 17 -5.42 6.89 6.32
N TYR A 18 -4.38 6.68 5.53
CA TYR A 18 -3.44 7.73 5.16
C TYR A 18 -3.86 8.53 3.92
N ARG A 19 -4.95 8.13 3.25
CA ARG A 19 -5.45 8.75 2.00
C ARG A 19 -4.37 8.86 0.91
N ASN A 20 -3.36 7.99 0.99
CA ASN A 20 -2.21 8.01 0.11
C ASN A 20 -2.28 6.84 -0.90
N ARG A 21 -2.07 7.15 -2.19
CA ARG A 21 -2.06 6.15 -3.27
C ARG A 21 -0.87 5.19 -3.16
N LEU A 22 0.30 5.66 -2.73
CA LEU A 22 1.52 4.85 -2.57
C LEU A 22 1.32 3.74 -1.54
N VAL A 23 0.71 4.06 -0.41
CA VAL A 23 0.43 3.09 0.67
C VAL A 23 -0.51 1.99 0.16
N ASN A 24 -1.58 2.35 -0.55
CA ASN A 24 -2.49 1.35 -1.12
C ASN A 24 -1.81 0.48 -2.20
N MET A 25 -0.92 1.05 -3.01
CA MET A 25 -0.11 0.27 -3.96
C MET A 25 0.80 -0.72 -3.25
N LEU A 26 1.43 -0.32 -2.13
CA LEU A 26 2.27 -1.19 -1.32
C LEU A 26 1.45 -2.34 -0.72
N VAL A 27 0.27 -2.04 -0.15
CA VAL A 27 -0.66 -3.05 0.38
C VAL A 27 -1.05 -4.07 -0.70
N ASN A 28 -1.39 -3.61 -1.90
CA ASN A 28 -1.77 -4.51 -3.00
C ASN A 28 -0.59 -5.38 -3.49
N ARG A 29 0.66 -4.91 -3.36
CA ARG A 29 1.86 -5.70 -3.72
C ARG A 29 2.19 -6.79 -2.69
N ILE A 30 2.02 -6.53 -1.40
CA ILE A 30 2.28 -7.54 -0.36
C ILE A 30 1.13 -8.53 -0.19
N LEU A 31 -0.03 -8.23 -0.78
CA LEU A 31 -1.24 -9.03 -0.68
C LEU A 31 -0.99 -10.45 -1.24
N LYS A 32 -1.16 -11.45 -0.38
CA LYS A 32 -1.13 -12.86 -0.77
C LYS A 32 -2.48 -13.50 -0.53
N HIS A 33 -2.90 -14.38 -1.46
CA HIS A 33 -4.14 -15.13 -1.38
C HIS A 33 -5.41 -14.27 -1.19
N GLY A 34 -5.41 -13.01 -1.67
CA GLY A 34 -6.53 -12.09 -1.50
C GLY A 34 -6.78 -11.61 -0.07
N LYS A 35 -5.90 -11.92 0.89
CA LYS A 35 -6.06 -11.58 2.32
C LYS A 35 -5.79 -10.09 2.60
N LYS A 36 -6.70 -9.22 2.18
CA LYS A 36 -6.49 -7.75 2.18
C LYS A 36 -6.47 -7.16 3.58
N SER A 37 -7.32 -7.65 4.47
CA SER A 37 -7.31 -7.25 5.89
C SER A 37 -5.95 -7.54 6.55
N LEU A 38 -5.38 -8.73 6.30
CA LEU A 38 -4.08 -9.11 6.84
C LEU A 38 -2.94 -8.25 6.28
N ALA A 39 -2.96 -7.94 4.99
CA ALA A 39 -1.98 -7.04 4.37
C ALA A 39 -2.00 -5.65 5.02
N TYR A 40 -3.18 -5.06 5.23
CA TYR A 40 -3.31 -3.80 5.96
C TYR A 40 -2.76 -3.88 7.39
N GLN A 41 -3.09 -4.94 8.12
CA GLN A 41 -2.58 -5.13 9.49
C GLN A 41 -1.04 -5.17 9.54
N ILE A 42 -0.40 -5.86 8.58
CA ILE A 42 1.07 -5.93 8.50
C ILE A 42 1.66 -4.54 8.25
N ILE A 43 1.14 -3.81 7.27
CA ILE A 43 1.65 -2.48 6.89
C ILE A 43 1.51 -1.48 8.03
N TYR A 44 0.34 -1.41 8.66
CA TYR A 44 0.12 -0.45 9.75
C TYR A 44 0.93 -0.79 11.00
N ARG A 45 1.10 -2.09 11.32
CA ARG A 45 2.02 -2.50 12.38
C ARG A 45 3.46 -2.13 12.05
N ALA A 46 3.90 -2.26 10.80
CA ALA A 46 5.23 -1.85 10.37
C ALA A 46 5.41 -0.33 10.49
N MET A 47 4.45 0.46 10.01
CA MET A 47 4.49 1.93 10.15
C MET A 47 4.55 2.38 11.61
N LYS A 48 3.78 1.74 12.50
CA LYS A 48 3.86 2.01 13.94
C LYS A 48 5.26 1.74 14.50
N LYS A 49 5.89 0.63 14.09
CA LYS A 49 7.27 0.30 14.51
C LYS A 49 8.30 1.29 13.97
N ILE A 50 8.13 1.79 12.75
CA ILE A 50 9.02 2.81 12.17
C ILE A 50 8.89 4.09 12.98
N GLN A 51 7.67 4.57 13.20
CA GLN A 51 7.40 5.78 13.99
C GLN A 51 8.00 5.71 15.41
N GLN A 52 7.93 4.55 16.06
CA GLN A 52 8.55 4.33 17.37
C GLN A 52 10.08 4.39 17.35
N LYS A 53 10.72 4.05 16.22
CA LYS A 53 12.18 4.03 16.09
C LYS A 53 12.76 5.34 15.62
N THR A 54 12.07 6.03 14.72
CA THR A 54 12.59 7.23 14.06
C THR A 54 12.04 8.51 14.66
N GLU A 55 11.01 8.44 15.52
CA GLU A 55 10.26 9.58 16.11
C GLU A 55 9.74 10.59 15.07
N THR A 56 9.84 10.25 13.79
CA THR A 56 9.47 11.06 12.64
C THR A 56 8.25 10.48 11.95
N ASN A 57 7.62 11.28 11.08
CA ASN A 57 6.42 10.88 10.35
C ASN A 57 6.72 9.69 9.43
N PRO A 58 6.09 8.52 9.61
CA PRO A 58 6.37 7.31 8.82
C PRO A 58 6.02 7.42 7.34
N LEU A 59 5.30 8.47 6.91
CA LEU A 59 5.06 8.77 5.50
C LEU A 59 6.18 9.58 4.83
N SER A 60 7.05 10.19 5.63
CA SER A 60 8.14 11.05 5.17
C SER A 60 9.52 10.39 5.33
N VAL A 61 9.57 9.20 5.94
CA VAL A 61 10.80 8.40 6.09
C VAL A 61 11.19 7.78 4.76
#